data_AF-A0A661TEQ2-F1
#
_entry.id   AF-A0A661TEQ2-F1
#
_cell.length_a   1.000
_cell.length_b   1.000
_cell.length_c   1.000
_cell.angle_alpha   90.00
_cell.angle_beta   90.00
_cell.angle_gamma   90.00
#
_symmetry.space_group_name_H-M   'P 1'
#
loop_
_entity.id
_entity.type
_entity.pdbx_description
1 polymer ?
#
loop_
_entity_poly.entity_id
_entity_poly.type
_entity_poly.pdbx_seq_one_letter_code
_entity_poly.pdbx_strand_id
1 'polypeptide(L)'
;QVEIEIKYEGYIEKQRREIEKFKNIESVKIPQDFDFTAVYGLSNELKEKLSSVRPISLGQASRVEGMTPAALSVLMVSLKTGRKGAA
;
A
#
# COMPACT_ATOMS: atom_id res chain seq x y z
N GLN A 1 -5.93 -21.23 -32.10
CA GLN A 1 -6.58 -20.12 -31.39
C GLN A 1 -6.83 -20.42 -29.90
N VAL A 2 -6.99 -21.69 -29.49
CA VAL A 2 -7.23 -22.11 -28.08
C VAL A 2 -5.96 -22.15 -27.19
N GLU A 3 -4.77 -22.32 -27.77
CA GLU A 3 -3.50 -22.40 -27.00
C GLU A 3 -3.02 -21.08 -26.40
N ILE A 4 -3.52 -19.94 -26.87
CA ILE A 4 -3.13 -18.62 -26.36
C ILE A 4 -3.84 -18.35 -25.02
N GLU A 5 -5.13 -18.67 -24.92
CA GLU A 5 -5.92 -18.40 -23.71
C GLU A 5 -5.40 -19.16 -22.49
N ILE A 6 -5.07 -20.46 -22.64
CA ILE A 6 -4.61 -21.31 -21.53
C ILE A 6 -3.25 -20.86 -20.97
N LYS A 7 -2.34 -20.35 -21.83
CA LYS A 7 -1.01 -19.90 -21.38
C LYS A 7 -1.05 -18.57 -20.63
N TYR A 8 -2.03 -17.70 -20.91
CA TYR A 8 -2.13 -16.38 -20.29
C TYR A 8 -3.18 -16.28 -19.19
N GLU A 9 -4.13 -17.21 -19.09
CA GLU A 9 -5.16 -17.21 -18.05
C GLU A 9 -4.55 -17.14 -16.64
N GLY A 10 -3.48 -17.89 -16.38
CA GLY A 10 -2.75 -17.82 -15.11
C GLY A 10 -2.11 -16.45 -14.82
N TYR A 11 -1.64 -15.75 -15.86
CA TYR A 11 -1.06 -14.41 -15.73
C TYR A 11 -2.16 -13.35 -15.55
N ILE A 12 -3.26 -13.46 -16.29
CA ILE A 12 -4.42 -12.57 -16.19
C ILE A 12 -5.05 -12.70 -14.80
N GLU A 13 -5.21 -13.92 -14.28
CA GLU A 13 -5.76 -14.16 -12.94
C GLU A 13 -4.80 -13.70 -11.82
N LYS A 14 -3.49 -13.72 -12.05
CA LYS A 14 -2.51 -13.13 -11.13
C LYS A 14 -2.64 -11.60 -11.12
N GLN A 15 -2.67 -10.98 -12.30
CA GLN A 15 -2.82 -9.53 -12.44
C GLN A 15 -4.18 -9.05 -11.88
N ARG A 16 -5.27 -9.78 -12.13
CA ARG A 16 -6.59 -9.49 -11.54
C ARG A 16 -6.55 -9.53 -10.02
N ARG A 17 -5.91 -10.54 -9.42
CA ARG A 17 -5.73 -10.60 -7.97
C ARG A 17 -4.90 -9.45 -7.42
N GLU A 18 -3.90 -9.00 -8.15
CA GLU A 18 -3.13 -7.80 -7.79
C GLU A 18 -4.02 -6.54 -7.87
N ILE A 19 -4.78 -6.37 -8.96
CA ILE A 19 -5.72 -5.25 -9.17
C ILE A 19 -6.80 -5.22 -8.08
N GLU A 20 -7.39 -6.36 -7.73
CA GLU A 20 -8.42 -6.45 -6.67
C GLU A 20 -7.84 -6.15 -5.28
N LYS A 21 -6.58 -6.54 -5.02
CA LYS A 21 -5.89 -6.07 -3.81
C LYS A 21 -5.74 -4.55 -3.83
N PHE A 22 -5.36 -3.95 -4.96
CA PHE A 22 -5.21 -2.50 -5.10
C PHE A 22 -6.53 -1.72 -4.96
N LYS A 23 -7.65 -2.22 -5.49
CA LYS A 23 -8.97 -1.59 -5.29
C LYS A 23 -9.35 -1.51 -3.81
N ASN A 24 -9.05 -2.56 -3.05
CA ASN A 24 -9.29 -2.57 -1.60
C ASN A 24 -8.40 -1.56 -0.84
N ILE A 25 -7.30 -1.08 -1.44
CA ILE A 25 -6.40 -0.08 -0.83
C ILE A 25 -7.02 1.32 -0.84
N GLU A 26 -7.81 1.67 -1.87
CA GLU A 26 -8.37 3.02 -1.99
C GLU A 26 -9.37 3.37 -0.88
N SER A 27 -10.05 2.37 -0.30
CA SER A 27 -11.05 2.55 0.75
C SER A 27 -10.49 2.55 2.18
N VAL A 28 -9.22 2.14 2.38
CA VAL A 28 -8.62 2.10 3.73
C VAL A 28 -8.27 3.50 4.17
N LYS A 29 -8.98 3.99 5.20
CA LYS A 29 -8.70 5.28 5.83
C LYS A 29 -7.47 5.21 6.73
N ILE A 30 -6.70 6.29 6.72
CA ILE A 30 -5.58 6.50 7.62
C ILE A 30 -6.05 7.45 8.75
N PRO A 31 -5.91 7.07 10.03
CA PRO A 31 -6.22 7.96 11.14
C PRO A 31 -5.39 9.24 11.10
N GLN A 32 -5.96 10.39 11.50
CA GLN A 32 -5.23 11.66 11.49
C GLN A 32 -4.06 11.68 12.48
N ASP A 33 -4.16 10.93 13.58
CA ASP A 33 -3.12 10.78 14.60
C ASP A 33 -2.12 9.66 14.28
N PHE A 34 -2.15 9.10 13.06
CA PHE A 34 -1.21 8.07 12.65
C PHE A 34 0.23 8.62 12.57
N ASP A 35 1.15 7.93 13.22
CA ASP A 35 2.57 8.26 13.22
C ASP A 35 3.31 7.45 12.14
N PHE A 36 3.58 8.09 11.02
CA PHE A 36 4.35 7.49 9.92
C PHE A 36 5.82 7.26 10.28
N THR A 37 6.37 8.01 11.23
CA THR A 37 7.81 7.95 11.56
C THR A 37 8.17 6.61 12.21
N ALA A 38 7.22 6.02 12.92
CA ALA A 38 7.42 4.76 13.62
C ALA A 38 7.06 3.51 12.80
N VAL A 39 6.72 3.68 11.51
CA VAL A 39 6.49 2.54 10.62
C VAL A 39 7.82 1.89 10.26
N TYR A 40 8.08 0.71 10.81
CA TYR A 40 9.27 -0.06 10.49
C TYR A 40 9.22 -0.57 9.04
N GLY A 41 10.34 -0.49 8.32
CA GLY A 41 10.44 -0.93 6.92
C GLY A 41 10.08 0.12 5.87
N LEU A 42 9.65 1.33 6.27
CA LEU A 42 9.64 2.51 5.38
C LEU A 42 10.99 3.22 5.42
N SER A 43 11.43 3.75 4.27
CA SER A 43 12.60 4.62 4.20
C SER A 43 12.33 5.94 4.92
N ASN A 44 13.38 6.60 5.40
CA ASN A 44 13.26 7.91 6.07
C ASN A 44 12.63 8.96 5.15
N GLU A 45 13.04 9.00 3.87
CA GLU A 45 12.46 9.89 2.88
C GLU A 45 10.94 9.69 2.74
N LEU A 46 10.48 8.44 2.69
CA LEU A 46 9.06 8.15 2.53
C LEU A 46 8.28 8.48 3.80
N LYS A 47 8.86 8.26 4.99
CA LYS A 47 8.28 8.69 6.27
C LYS A 47 8.12 10.21 6.33
N GLU A 48 9.12 10.96 5.90
CA GLU A 48 9.07 12.43 5.82
C GLU A 48 8.00 12.91 4.84
N LYS A 49 8.00 12.36 3.61
CA LYS A 49 7.00 12.69 2.58
C LYS A 49 5.57 12.38 3.07
N LEU A 50 5.33 11.21 3.67
CA LEU A 50 4.01 10.84 4.22
C LEU A 50 3.60 11.71 5.41
N SER A 51 4.53 12.06 6.30
CA SER A 51 4.28 12.94 7.44
C SER A 51 3.98 14.38 7.03
N SER A 52 4.53 14.83 5.90
CA SER A 52 4.26 16.13 5.29
C SER A 52 2.93 16.14 4.54
N VAL A 53 2.69 15.16 3.66
CA VAL A 53 1.47 15.06 2.84
C VAL A 53 0.23 14.72 3.66
N ARG A 54 0.39 13.97 4.76
CA ARG A 54 -0.69 13.48 5.64
C ARG A 54 -1.87 12.87 4.85
N PRO A 55 -1.64 11.79 4.10
CA PRO A 55 -2.70 11.18 3.30
C PRO A 55 -3.84 10.65 4.19
N ILE A 56 -5.08 10.87 3.77
CA ILE A 56 -6.29 10.42 4.50
C ILE A 56 -6.69 8.98 4.20
N SER A 57 -6.06 8.37 3.19
CA SER A 57 -6.31 7.00 2.76
C SER A 57 -5.04 6.35 2.22
N LEU A 58 -4.99 5.01 2.23
CA LEU A 58 -3.90 4.29 1.57
C LEU A 58 -3.87 4.53 0.06
N GLY A 59 -5.02 4.76 -0.58
CA GLY A 59 -5.08 5.14 -1.99
C GLY A 59 -4.41 6.49 -2.29
N GLN A 60 -4.47 7.45 -1.36
CA GLN A 60 -3.70 8.68 -1.49
C GLN A 60 -2.21 8.44 -1.21
N ALA A 61 -1.89 7.62 -0.20
CA ALA A 61 -0.51 7.26 0.11
C ALA A 61 0.19 6.53 -1.05
N SER A 62 -0.55 5.72 -1.83
CA SER A 62 -0.01 4.99 -2.99
C SER A 62 0.50 5.90 -4.10
N ARG A 63 0.01 7.15 -4.16
CA ARG A 63 0.40 8.17 -5.15
C ARG A 63 1.55 9.07 -4.69
N VAL A 64 2.07 8.87 -3.47
CA VAL A 64 3.24 9.61 -2.98
C VAL A 64 4.47 9.20 -3.79
N GLU A 65 5.24 10.20 -4.21
CA GLU A 65 6.46 9.97 -4.98
C GLU A 65 7.45 9.09 -4.21
N GLY A 66 7.96 8.05 -4.88
CA GLY A 66 8.85 7.06 -4.27
C GLY A 66 8.13 5.91 -3.54
N MET A 67 6.79 5.91 -3.55
CA MET A 67 6.02 4.79 -3.02
C MET A 67 6.18 3.53 -3.88
N THR A 68 6.38 2.39 -3.23
CA THR A 68 6.48 1.07 -3.87
C THR A 68 5.38 0.13 -3.37
N PRO A 69 5.04 -0.94 -4.11
CA PRO A 69 4.08 -1.94 -3.63
C PRO A 69 4.47 -2.58 -2.29
N ALA A 70 5.78 -2.76 -2.04
CA ALA A 70 6.30 -3.28 -0.79
C ALA A 70 6.07 -2.29 0.37
N ALA A 71 6.42 -1.00 0.18
CA ALA A 71 6.20 0.05 1.17
C ALA A 71 4.71 0.24 1.48
N LEU A 72 3.84 0.17 0.47
CA LEU A 72 2.39 0.25 0.64
C LEU A 72 1.85 -0.94 1.45
N SER A 73 2.40 -2.14 1.24
CA SER A 73 2.07 -3.33 2.02
C SER A 73 2.49 -3.18 3.49
N VAL A 74 3.69 -2.66 3.74
CA VAL A 74 4.18 -2.35 5.10
C VAL A 74 3.26 -1.36 5.81
N LEU A 75 2.86 -0.29 5.12
CA LEU A 75 1.94 0.70 5.67
C LEU A 75 0.56 0.09 5.98
N MET A 76 0.03 -0.75 5.08
CA MET A 76 -1.24 -1.46 5.31
C MET A 76 -1.19 -2.35 6.55
N VAL A 77 -0.12 -3.13 6.74
CA VAL A 77 0.05 -4.00 7.92
C VAL A 77 0.16 -3.17 9.20
N SER A 78 0.87 -2.03 9.14
CA SER A 78 1.04 -1.14 10.28
C SER A 78 -0.27 -0.51 10.73
N LEU A 79 -1.13 -0.13 9.78
CA LEU A 79 -2.49 0.35 10.07
C LEU A 79 -3.37 -0.73 10.72
N LYS A 80 -3.31 -1.98 10.24
CA LYS A 80 -4.11 -3.09 10.79
C LYS A 80 -3.67 -3.52 12.19
N THR A 81 -2.38 -3.45 12.48
CA THR A 81 -1.84 -3.89 13.78
C THR A 81 -2.03 -2.86 14.89
N GLY A 82 -2.58 -1.67 14.60
CA GLY A 82 -2.83 -0.65 15.61
C GLY A 82 -1.57 -0.18 16.33
N ARG A 83 -0.38 -0.48 15.78
CA ARG A 83 0.88 0.03 16.29
C ARG A 83 0.92 1.52 15.97
N LYS A 84 0.33 2.32 16.86
CA LYS A 84 0.96 3.57 17.27
C LYS A 84 2.41 3.20 17.52
N GLY A 85 3.32 3.89 16.85
CA GLY A 85 4.74 3.62 16.89
C GLY A 85 5.19 3.03 18.21
N ALA A 86 5.82 1.84 18.14
CA ALA A 86 6.30 1.16 19.33
C ALA A 86 7.11 2.16 20.19
N ALA A 87 6.76 2.19 21.47
CA ALA A 87 7.42 2.95 22.53
C ALA A 87 8.95 2.76 22.51
#